data_AF-A0A7V9B6H5-F1
#
_entry.id   AF-A0A7V9B6H5-F1
#
_cell.length_a   1.000
_cell.length_b   1.000
_cell.length_c   1.000
_cell.angle_alpha   90.00
_cell.angle_beta   90.00
_cell.angle_gamma   90.00
#
_symmetry.space_group_name_H-M   'P 1'
#
loop_
_entity.id
_entity.type
_entity.pdbx_description
1 polymer ?
#
loop_
_entity_poly.entity_id
_entity_poly.type
_entity_poly.pdbx_seq_one_letter_code
_entity_poly.pdbx_strand_id
1 'polypeptide(L)'
;MGKYDPLLDHLCRAGDEPVEMTFDDIDRLVGGLPPSGDSWPAWWANEAVGSRHVQARAWLDAGREVERVDRAGRRVRFSGARWRRGA
;
A
#
# COMPACT_ATOMS: atom_id res chain seq x y z
N MET A 1 -14.59 1.14 9.41
CA MET A 1 -14.16 0.37 8.24
C MET A 1 -13.65 1.37 7.23
N GLY A 2 -12.33 1.45 7.06
CA GLY A 2 -11.68 2.32 6.11
C GLY A 2 -11.76 1.77 4.69
N LYS A 3 -11.70 2.66 3.69
CA LYS A 3 -11.71 2.29 2.27
C LYS A 3 -10.59 1.29 1.90
N TYR A 4 -9.47 1.32 2.62
CA TYR A 4 -8.29 0.50 2.36
C TYR A 4 -8.18 -0.71 3.30
N ASP A 5 -9.20 -1.02 4.11
CA ASP A 5 -9.20 -2.20 4.98
C ASP A 5 -9.02 -3.52 4.20
N PRO A 6 -9.63 -3.72 3.02
CA PRO A 6 -9.38 -4.92 2.21
C PRO A 6 -7.92 -5.08 1.77
N LEU A 7 -7.23 -3.96 1.53
CA LEU A 7 -5.80 -3.95 1.21
C LEU A 7 -4.96 -4.33 2.42
N LEU A 8 -5.28 -3.78 3.60
CA LEU A 8 -4.66 -4.18 4.87
C LEU A 8 -4.80 -5.69 5.11
N ASP A 9 -6.02 -6.23 5.01
CA ASP A 9 -6.28 -7.67 5.21
C ASP A 9 -5.51 -8.55 4.23
N HIS A 10 -5.44 -8.14 2.96
CA HIS A 10 -4.69 -8.85 1.93
C HIS A 10 -3.19 -8.89 2.26
N LEU A 11 -2.63 -7.74 2.65
CA LEU A 11 -1.23 -7.63 3.03
C LEU A 11 -0.91 -8.39 4.32
N CYS A 12 -1.80 -8.40 5.30
CA CYS A 12 -1.64 -9.20 6.52
C CYS A 12 -1.62 -10.71 6.22
N ARG A 13 -2.45 -11.18 5.28
CA ARG A 13 -2.50 -12.60 4.89
C ARG A 13 -1.27 -13.09 4.13
N ALA A 14 -0.54 -12.19 3.48
CA ALA A 14 0.63 -12.54 2.68
C ALA A 14 1.89 -12.90 3.49
N GLY A 15 1.87 -12.85 4.83
CA GLY A 15 2.97 -13.33 5.68
C GLY A 15 4.23 -12.45 5.65
N ASP A 16 5.43 -13.00 5.82
CA ASP A 16 6.67 -12.19 5.89
C ASP A 16 7.30 -11.88 4.53
N GLU A 17 6.73 -12.37 3.43
CA GLU A 17 7.30 -12.18 2.09
C GLU A 17 6.91 -10.84 1.46
N PRO A 18 7.77 -10.24 0.61
CA PRO A 18 7.42 -9.07 -0.18
C PRO A 18 6.22 -9.36 -1.11
N VAL A 19 5.31 -8.40 -1.23
CA VAL A 19 4.08 -8.55 -2.02
C VAL A 19 4.13 -7.59 -3.20
N GLU A 20 3.88 -8.08 -4.40
CA GLU A 20 3.80 -7.25 -5.60
C GLU A 20 2.37 -7.28 -6.15
N MET A 21 1.78 -6.10 -6.34
CA MET A 21 0.41 -5.94 -6.81
C MET A 21 0.33 -4.92 -7.94
N THR A 22 -0.60 -5.11 -8.87
CA THR A 22 -0.89 -4.09 -9.88
C THR A 22 -1.81 -3.01 -9.30
N PHE A 23 -1.80 -1.82 -9.88
CA PHE A 23 -2.73 -0.75 -9.49
C PHE A 23 -4.18 -1.18 -9.76
N ASP A 24 -4.41 -1.99 -10.78
CA ASP A 24 -5.74 -2.50 -11.13
C ASP A 24 -6.23 -3.55 -10.12
N ASP A 25 -5.33 -4.39 -9.59
CA ASP A 25 -5.67 -5.33 -8.51
C ASP A 25 -6.05 -4.58 -7.24
N ILE A 26 -5.29 -3.53 -6.90
CA ILE A 26 -5.59 -2.70 -5.74
C ILE A 26 -6.88 -1.92 -5.95
N ASP A 27 -7.10 -1.35 -7.13
CA ASP A 27 -8.34 -0.67 -7.53
C ASP A 27 -9.57 -1.57 -7.33
N ARG A 28 -9.51 -2.80 -7.84
CA ARG A 28 -10.57 -3.80 -7.65
C ARG A 28 -10.74 -4.19 -6.19
N LEU A 29 -9.66 -4.34 -5.45
CA LEU A 29 -9.68 -4.75 -4.05
C LEU A 29 -10.30 -3.68 -3.13
N VAL A 30 -10.00 -2.40 -3.38
CA VAL A 30 -10.49 -1.27 -2.56
C VAL A 30 -11.78 -0.64 -3.11
N GLY A 31 -12.29 -1.13 -4.25
CA GLY A 31 -13.49 -0.61 -4.90
C GLY A 31 -13.30 0.79 -5.51
N GLY A 32 -12.13 1.06 -6.07
CA GLY A 32 -11.82 2.30 -6.80
C GLY A 32 -10.65 3.07 -6.19
N LEU A 33 -9.48 2.93 -6.78
CA LEU A 33 -8.28 3.73 -6.54
C LEU A 33 -8.51 5.15 -7.09
N PRO A 34 -8.18 6.21 -6.34
CA PRO A 34 -8.24 7.56 -6.89
C PRO A 34 -7.21 7.72 -8.04
N PRO A 35 -7.47 8.58 -9.04
CA PRO A 35 -6.54 8.88 -10.13
C PRO A 35 -5.15 9.33 -9.64
N SER A 36 -5.10 9.89 -8.42
CA SER A 36 -3.86 10.28 -7.77
C SER A 36 -2.91 9.12 -7.49
N GLY A 37 -3.43 7.91 -7.21
CA GLY A 37 -2.62 6.71 -7.01
C GLY A 37 -1.95 6.22 -8.28
N ASP A 38 -2.54 6.50 -9.44
CA ASP A 38 -1.94 6.21 -10.75
C ASP A 38 -0.94 7.30 -11.19
N SER A 39 -1.29 8.56 -10.91
CA SER A 39 -0.56 9.71 -11.43
C SER A 39 0.66 10.11 -10.60
N TRP A 40 0.66 9.88 -9.28
CA TRP A 40 1.66 10.43 -8.37
C TRP A 40 2.33 9.35 -7.50
N PRO A 41 3.64 9.09 -7.67
CA PRO A 41 4.39 8.19 -6.79
C PRO A 41 4.32 8.56 -5.31
N ALA A 42 4.24 9.86 -5.00
CA ALA A 42 4.09 10.35 -3.63
C ALA A 42 2.80 9.85 -2.96
N TRP A 43 1.80 9.42 -3.74
CA TRP A 43 0.60 8.79 -3.19
C TRP A 43 0.90 7.46 -2.48
N TRP A 44 1.93 6.73 -2.95
CA TRP A 44 2.46 5.50 -2.38
C TRP A 44 3.56 5.73 -1.34
N ALA A 45 3.79 6.97 -0.91
CA ALA A 45 4.79 7.26 0.11
C ALA A 45 4.42 6.65 1.46
N ASN A 46 5.43 6.27 2.24
CA ASN A 46 5.28 5.64 3.56
C ASN A 46 4.97 6.64 4.69
N GLU A 47 4.29 7.75 4.38
CA GLU A 47 3.98 8.82 5.33
C GLU A 47 2.50 8.83 5.72
N ALA A 48 2.20 8.33 6.92
CA ALA A 48 0.87 8.42 7.53
C ALA A 48 0.73 9.55 8.57
N VAL A 49 1.76 10.37 8.79
CA VAL A 49 1.73 11.41 9.84
C VAL A 49 0.85 12.58 9.39
N GLY A 50 -0.21 12.88 10.15
CA GLY A 50 -1.04 14.08 9.95
C GLY A 50 -2.42 13.88 9.30
N SER A 51 -2.96 12.66 9.29
CA SER A 51 -4.40 12.37 9.08
C SER A 51 -4.95 12.47 7.65
N ARG A 52 -4.14 12.77 6.63
CA ARG A 52 -4.62 12.88 5.23
C ARG A 52 -4.32 11.70 4.32
N HIS A 53 -3.42 10.79 4.69
CA HIS A 53 -3.00 9.66 3.85
C HIS A 53 -3.51 8.33 4.39
N VAL A 54 -4.83 8.15 4.33
CA VAL A 54 -5.53 6.93 4.78
C VAL A 54 -5.10 5.67 4.01
N GLN A 55 -4.60 5.83 2.78
CA GLN A 55 -4.06 4.72 2.00
C GLN A 55 -2.78 4.16 2.62
N ALA A 56 -1.87 5.04 3.08
CA ALA A 56 -0.57 4.62 3.60
C ALA A 56 -0.70 3.84 4.90
N ARG A 57 -1.75 4.16 5.66
CA ARG A 57 -2.15 3.42 6.85
C ARG A 57 -2.37 1.94 6.57
N ALA A 58 -2.88 1.55 5.40
CA ALA A 58 -3.22 0.16 5.11
C ALA A 58 -1.99 -0.76 5.04
N TRP A 59 -0.89 -0.33 4.42
CA TRP A 59 0.34 -1.14 4.40
C TRP A 59 1.19 -0.94 5.65
N LEU A 60 1.20 0.27 6.23
CA LEU A 60 1.93 0.54 7.46
C LEU A 60 1.35 -0.21 8.66
N ASP A 61 0.01 -0.26 8.80
CA ASP A 61 -0.66 -1.05 9.84
C ASP A 61 -0.51 -2.56 9.58
N ALA A 62 -0.30 -2.97 8.32
CA ALA A 62 0.09 -4.34 7.97
C ALA A 62 1.55 -4.68 8.34
N GLY A 63 2.31 -3.72 8.91
CA GLY A 63 3.73 -3.90 9.20
C GLY A 63 4.59 -3.95 7.94
N ARG A 64 4.19 -3.24 6.88
CA ARG A 64 4.88 -3.19 5.59
C ARG A 64 5.09 -1.76 5.12
N GLU A 65 5.96 -1.59 4.13
CA GLU A 65 6.21 -0.32 3.45
C GLU A 65 6.26 -0.54 1.93
N VAL A 66 6.03 0.51 1.16
CA VAL A 66 6.26 0.46 -0.29
C VAL A 66 7.76 0.53 -0.56
N GLU A 67 8.34 -0.52 -1.14
CA GLU A 67 9.74 -0.60 -1.55
C GLU A 67 9.96 0.01 -2.93
N ARG A 68 9.01 -0.23 -3.85
CA ARG A 68 9.13 0.20 -5.25
C ARG A 68 7.76 0.44 -5.85
N VAL A 69 7.67 1.50 -6.65
CA VAL A 69 6.51 1.80 -7.50
C VAL A 69 6.99 1.83 -8.93
N ASP A 70 6.47 0.93 -9.75
CA ASP A 70 6.66 0.93 -11.19
C ASP A 70 5.44 1.54 -11.88
N ARG A 71 5.60 2.74 -12.41
CA ARG A 71 4.54 3.44 -13.14
C ARG A 71 4.34 2.91 -14.55
N ALA A 72 5.41 2.43 -15.19
CA ALA A 72 5.34 1.92 -16.56
C ALA A 72 4.57 0.59 -16.56
N GLY A 73 4.85 -0.26 -15.57
CA GLY A 73 4.13 -1.50 -15.34
C GLY A 73 2.81 -1.35 -14.57
N ARG A 74 2.52 -0.19 -13.98
CA ARG A 74 1.40 0.04 -13.04
C ARG A 74 1.41 -0.95 -11.87
N ARG A 75 2.57 -1.10 -11.21
CA ARG A 75 2.79 -2.07 -10.12
C ARG A 75 3.41 -1.40 -8.91
N VAL A 76 3.07 -1.93 -7.75
CA VAL A 76 3.69 -1.55 -6.47
C VAL A 76 4.19 -2.80 -5.78
N ARG A 77 5.38 -2.69 -5.19
CA ARG A 77 6.00 -3.72 -4.38
C ARG A 77 6.03 -3.26 -2.94
N PHE A 78 5.35 -4.01 -2.09
CA PHE A 78 5.39 -3.88 -0.63
C PHE A 78 6.48 -4.79 -0.05
N SER A 79 7.13 -4.31 1.00
CA SER A 79 8.10 -5.10 1.77
C SER A 79 7.42 -6.25 2.52
N GLY A 80 8.23 -7.18 3.01
CA GLY A 80 7.80 -8.20 3.97
C GLY A 80 7.22 -7.59 5.25
N ALA A 81 6.37 -8.31 5.98
CA ALA A 81 5.75 -7.89 7.25
C ALA A 81 6.73 -7.72 8.44
N ARG A 82 8.02 -7.54 8.13
CA ARG A 82 9.11 -7.31 9.08
C ARG A 82 9.32 -5.83 9.38
N TRP A 83 8.52 -4.92 8.82
CA TRP A 83 8.75 -3.49 8.99
C TRP A 83 8.59 -3.13 10.46
N ARG A 84 9.72 -2.99 11.14
CA ARG A 84 9.81 -2.37 12.44
C ARG A 84 10.15 -0.92 12.20
N ARG A 85 9.21 -0.02 12.50
CA ARG A 85 9.57 1.38 12.73
C ARG A 85 10.50 1.41 13.94
N GLY A 86 11.80 1.45 13.67
CA GLY A 86 12.83 1.36 14.69
C GLY A 86 13.26 2.74 15.17
N ALA A 87 13.17 2.88 16.49
CA ALA A 87 13.91 3.79 17.39
C ALA A 87 13.68 5.30 17.25
#